data_AF-A0A496STS4-F1
#
_entry.id   AF-A0A496STS4-F1
#
_cell.length_a   1.000
_cell.length_b   1.000
_cell.length_c   1.000
_cell.angle_alpha   90.00
_cell.angle_beta   90.00
_cell.angle_gamma   90.00
#
_symmetry.space_group_name_H-M   'P 1'
#
loop_
_entity.id
_entity.type
_entity.pdbx_description
1 polymer ?
#
loop_
_entity_poly.entity_id
_entity_poly.type
_entity_poly.pdbx_seq_one_letter_code
_entity_poly.pdbx_strand_id
1 'polypeptide(L)'
;MREITYRQALNEALAEEMERDPTVFIMGEDVAIYGGAYGVTRGLYERFGEERVRDTAISEAAIVGAGLGAAITGMRPVTEIMYVDFMGLCMDQLNNQVAKIRYMFGGKTKVPLVVRTQGGAGRTLGAHHSQSLESWFIHIPGIKVVMPSVPYDAKGLLKSSIREDNPILFIEHKMLYNTKGEVPEGEYTLPIGVADVKREGEDVTVVAYSRMLLFALEAAKELEQEGISIEVIDPRTLLPLDIDTIVNSVKKTNRAIIVEEDCKTGGTGAEIGMQIVENAFDYLDAPVVRVAGADVPMPKSPVLEELAIPSKERIIEAVKELVG
;
A
#
# COMPACT_ATOMS: atom_id res chain seq x y z
N MET A 1 2.75 20.86 -12.60
CA MET A 1 2.11 19.97 -11.62
C MET A 1 0.78 20.57 -11.22
N ARG A 2 -0.26 19.77 -11.03
CA ARG A 2 -1.54 20.24 -10.47
C ARG A 2 -1.82 19.52 -9.17
N GLU A 3 -2.53 20.17 -8.25
CA GLU A 3 -2.90 19.58 -6.97
C GLU A 3 -4.22 18.80 -7.11
N ILE A 4 -4.20 17.52 -6.78
CA ILE A 4 -5.39 16.67 -6.71
C ILE A 4 -5.38 15.77 -5.48
N THR A 5 -6.54 15.21 -5.16
CA THR A 5 -6.66 14.22 -4.09
C THR A 5 -6.12 12.86 -4.51
N TYR A 6 -5.71 12.04 -3.53
CA TYR A 6 -5.31 10.64 -3.72
C TYR A 6 -6.40 9.84 -4.46
N ARG A 7 -7.67 10.05 -4.09
CA ARG A 7 -8.83 9.46 -4.78
C ARG A 7 -8.87 9.83 -6.26
N GLN A 8 -8.70 11.11 -6.59
CA GLN A 8 -8.69 11.58 -7.97
C GLN A 8 -7.51 11.00 -8.75
N ALA A 9 -6.34 10.90 -8.12
CA ALA A 9 -5.15 10.32 -8.74
C ALA A 9 -5.36 8.84 -9.13
N LEU A 10 -6.00 8.06 -8.27
CA LEU A 10 -6.39 6.67 -8.58
C LEU A 10 -7.47 6.58 -9.66
N ASN A 11 -8.50 7.43 -9.60
CA ASN A 11 -9.54 7.51 -10.61
C ASN A 11 -8.95 7.79 -12.01
N GLU A 12 -8.02 8.75 -12.08
CA GLU A 12 -7.32 9.08 -13.31
C GLU A 12 -6.44 7.94 -13.82
N ALA A 13 -5.71 7.26 -12.92
CA ALA A 13 -4.94 6.08 -13.31
C ALA A 13 -5.83 5.00 -13.94
N LEU A 14 -6.97 4.68 -13.31
CA LEU A 14 -7.94 3.73 -13.87
C LEU A 14 -8.46 4.18 -15.23
N ALA A 15 -8.90 5.44 -15.32
CA ALA A 15 -9.48 5.95 -16.55
C ALA A 15 -8.48 5.97 -17.71
N GLU A 16 -7.26 6.46 -17.46
CA GLU A 16 -6.20 6.51 -18.48
C GLU A 16 -5.80 5.11 -18.96
N GLU A 17 -5.68 4.13 -18.06
CA GLU A 17 -5.36 2.76 -18.48
C GLU A 17 -6.53 2.07 -19.20
N MET A 18 -7.78 2.36 -18.81
CA MET A 18 -8.97 1.87 -19.51
C MET A 18 -9.13 2.48 -20.92
N GLU A 19 -8.73 3.73 -21.12
CA GLU A 19 -8.67 4.35 -22.45
C GLU A 19 -7.55 3.77 -23.31
N ARG A 20 -6.38 3.56 -22.70
CA ARG A 20 -5.20 3.04 -23.38
C ARG A 20 -5.38 1.60 -23.84
N ASP A 21 -6.03 0.77 -23.03
CA ASP A 21 -6.13 -0.66 -23.27
C ASP A 21 -7.60 -1.15 -23.15
N PRO A 22 -8.22 -1.61 -24.25
CA PRO A 22 -9.61 -2.07 -24.23
C PRO A 22 -9.81 -3.35 -23.42
N THR A 23 -8.73 -4.05 -23.05
CA THR A 23 -8.78 -5.26 -22.22
C THR A 23 -8.81 -4.98 -20.72
N VAL A 24 -8.56 -3.74 -20.29
CA VAL A 24 -8.58 -3.35 -18.88
C VAL A 24 -10.02 -3.09 -18.44
N PHE A 25 -10.51 -3.69 -17.36
CA PHE A 25 -11.83 -3.36 -16.84
C PHE A 25 -11.82 -3.43 -15.32
N ILE A 26 -12.78 -2.78 -14.68
CA ILE A 26 -12.93 -2.83 -13.23
C ILE A 26 -14.20 -3.60 -12.86
N MET A 27 -14.09 -4.45 -11.83
CA MET A 27 -15.24 -5.15 -11.24
C MET A 27 -15.13 -5.22 -9.73
N GLY A 28 -16.26 -5.14 -9.04
CA GLY A 28 -16.34 -5.23 -7.58
C GLY A 28 -17.69 -4.77 -7.07
N GLU A 29 -17.82 -4.70 -5.75
CA GLU A 29 -19.04 -4.24 -5.10
C GLU A 29 -19.15 -2.71 -5.17
N ASP A 30 -20.29 -2.21 -5.65
CA ASP A 30 -20.62 -0.78 -5.76
C ASP A 30 -19.63 0.06 -6.59
N VAL A 31 -18.82 -0.56 -7.47
CA VAL A 31 -17.81 0.15 -8.27
C VAL A 31 -18.40 0.87 -9.49
N ALA A 32 -19.61 0.50 -9.94
CA ALA A 32 -20.23 1.05 -11.12
C ALA A 32 -21.09 2.28 -10.81
N ILE A 33 -22.41 2.12 -10.69
CA ILE A 33 -23.35 3.25 -10.60
C ILE A 33 -23.12 4.07 -9.32
N TYR A 34 -22.71 3.42 -8.23
CA TYR A 34 -22.41 4.11 -6.97
C TYR A 34 -21.04 4.84 -7.00
N GLY A 35 -20.13 4.43 -7.90
CA GLY A 35 -18.82 5.05 -8.08
C GLY A 35 -17.78 4.66 -7.03
N GLY A 36 -17.96 3.50 -6.40
CA GLY A 36 -17.09 2.90 -5.39
C GLY A 36 -17.41 3.43 -3.99
N ALA A 37 -17.24 2.57 -2.97
CA ALA A 37 -17.53 2.90 -1.57
C ALA A 37 -16.84 4.20 -1.08
N TYR A 38 -15.68 4.52 -1.66
CA TYR A 38 -14.92 5.74 -1.39
C TYR A 38 -14.83 6.70 -2.57
N GLY A 39 -15.60 6.50 -3.65
CA GLY A 39 -15.63 7.42 -4.78
C GLY A 39 -14.45 7.32 -5.75
N VAL A 40 -13.61 6.27 -5.67
CA VAL A 40 -12.44 6.09 -6.55
C VAL A 40 -12.87 5.80 -7.99
N THR A 41 -14.00 5.15 -8.22
CA THR A 41 -14.49 4.78 -9.56
C THR A 41 -15.61 5.67 -10.07
N ARG A 42 -15.90 6.78 -9.36
CA ARG A 42 -16.93 7.74 -9.74
C ARG A 42 -16.71 8.27 -11.16
N GLY A 43 -17.76 8.29 -11.98
CA GLY A 43 -17.71 8.77 -13.36
C GLY A 43 -17.18 7.75 -14.38
N LEU A 44 -16.60 6.63 -13.94
CA LEU A 44 -16.06 5.63 -14.86
C LEU A 44 -17.19 4.85 -15.56
N TYR A 45 -18.28 4.55 -14.86
CA TYR A 45 -19.42 3.82 -15.45
C TYR A 45 -20.06 4.62 -16.58
N GLU A 46 -20.29 5.92 -16.39
CA GLU A 46 -20.85 6.81 -17.41
C GLU A 46 -19.90 6.94 -18.62
N ARG A 47 -18.58 6.85 -18.40
CA ARG A 47 -17.56 7.00 -19.43
C ARG A 47 -17.34 5.72 -20.24
N PHE A 48 -17.32 4.56 -19.61
CA PHE A 48 -16.90 3.29 -20.23
C PHE A 48 -18.02 2.24 -20.34
N GLY A 49 -19.15 2.44 -19.66
CA GLY A 49 -20.31 1.55 -19.69
C GLY A 49 -20.15 0.26 -18.88
N GLU A 50 -21.24 -0.50 -18.83
CA GLU A 50 -21.41 -1.70 -18.01
C GLU A 50 -20.39 -2.79 -18.30
N GLU A 51 -19.97 -2.99 -19.55
CA GLU A 51 -19.00 -4.05 -19.87
C GLU A 51 -17.60 -3.81 -19.29
N ARG A 52 -17.27 -2.55 -18.97
CA ARG A 52 -15.93 -2.13 -18.51
C ARG A 52 -15.90 -1.69 -17.04
N VAL A 53 -17.07 -1.41 -16.45
CA VAL A 53 -17.23 -1.07 -15.03
C VAL A 53 -18.40 -1.88 -14.49
N ARG A 54 -18.09 -2.99 -13.80
CA ARG A 54 -19.05 -4.04 -13.48
C ARG A 54 -19.30 -4.14 -11.98
N ASP A 55 -20.54 -3.87 -11.56
CA ASP A 55 -20.97 -4.24 -10.21
C ASP A 55 -21.05 -5.78 -10.10
N THR A 56 -20.68 -6.30 -8.93
CA THR A 56 -20.74 -7.72 -8.62
C THR A 56 -21.69 -7.98 -7.45
N ALA A 57 -22.09 -9.25 -7.29
CA ALA A 57 -22.65 -9.68 -6.02
C ALA A 57 -21.60 -9.60 -4.90
N ILE A 58 -22.06 -9.57 -3.64
CA ILE A 58 -21.20 -9.59 -2.45
C ILE A 58 -20.64 -11.00 -2.30
N SER A 59 -19.49 -11.26 -2.92
CA SER A 59 -18.90 -12.59 -3.08
C SER A 59 -17.43 -12.47 -3.50
N GLU A 60 -16.56 -12.13 -2.57
CA GLU A 60 -15.15 -11.79 -2.78
C GLU A 60 -14.37 -12.92 -3.49
N ALA A 61 -14.64 -14.18 -3.13
CA ALA A 61 -14.04 -15.33 -3.82
C ALA A 61 -14.44 -15.39 -5.30
N ALA A 62 -15.70 -15.06 -5.62
CA ALA A 62 -16.16 -15.01 -7.00
C ALA A 62 -15.55 -13.81 -7.74
N ILE A 63 -15.41 -12.65 -7.07
CA ILE A 63 -14.78 -11.45 -7.64
C ILE A 63 -13.33 -11.75 -8.06
N VAL A 64 -12.50 -12.25 -7.12
CA VAL A 64 -11.10 -12.56 -7.42
C VAL A 64 -10.97 -13.72 -8.41
N GLY A 65 -11.78 -14.77 -8.26
CA GLY A 65 -11.76 -15.93 -9.16
C GLY A 65 -12.16 -15.57 -10.60
N ALA A 66 -13.17 -14.72 -10.77
CA ALA A 66 -13.57 -14.20 -12.08
C ALA A 66 -12.48 -13.30 -12.68
N GLY A 67 -11.85 -12.45 -11.86
CA GLY A 67 -10.68 -11.67 -12.26
C GLY A 67 -9.54 -12.56 -12.74
N LEU A 68 -9.19 -13.60 -11.99
CA LEU A 68 -8.18 -14.57 -12.42
C LEU A 68 -8.55 -15.22 -13.75
N GLY A 69 -9.78 -15.72 -13.88
CA GLY A 69 -10.27 -16.36 -15.11
C GLY A 69 -10.20 -15.43 -16.33
N ALA A 70 -10.59 -14.17 -16.17
CA ALA A 70 -10.47 -13.14 -17.21
C ALA A 70 -9.00 -12.85 -17.55
N ALA A 71 -8.13 -12.74 -16.54
CA ALA A 71 -6.70 -12.45 -16.72
C ALA A 71 -6.00 -13.52 -17.57
N ILE A 72 -6.22 -14.81 -17.25
CA ILE A 72 -5.61 -15.93 -17.96
C ILE A 72 -6.24 -16.21 -19.33
N THR A 73 -7.38 -15.58 -19.64
CA THR A 73 -8.04 -15.66 -20.95
C THR A 73 -7.83 -14.42 -21.82
N GLY A 74 -6.94 -13.51 -21.42
CA GLY A 74 -6.45 -12.40 -22.25
C GLY A 74 -6.93 -11.01 -21.85
N MET A 75 -7.66 -10.87 -20.74
CA MET A 75 -8.08 -9.58 -20.21
C MET A 75 -7.09 -9.04 -19.17
N ARG A 76 -7.25 -7.78 -18.75
CA ARG A 76 -6.44 -7.12 -17.70
C ARG A 76 -7.33 -6.57 -16.56
N PRO A 77 -7.98 -7.43 -15.78
CA PRO A 77 -8.93 -7.00 -14.76
C PRO A 77 -8.28 -6.24 -13.61
N VAL A 78 -9.01 -5.23 -13.14
CA VAL A 78 -8.85 -4.61 -11.83
C VAL A 78 -10.03 -5.05 -10.98
N THR A 79 -9.81 -5.97 -10.05
CA THR A 79 -10.86 -6.41 -9.12
C THR A 79 -10.77 -5.62 -7.82
N GLU A 80 -11.88 -5.05 -7.37
CA GLU A 80 -11.96 -4.34 -6.11
C GLU A 80 -12.60 -5.20 -5.02
N ILE A 81 -11.89 -5.35 -3.90
CA ILE A 81 -12.44 -5.86 -2.65
C ILE A 81 -12.64 -4.68 -1.70
N MET A 82 -13.87 -4.46 -1.23
CA MET A 82 -14.26 -3.22 -0.57
C MET A 82 -13.46 -2.89 0.68
N TYR A 83 -13.02 -3.88 1.47
CA TYR A 83 -12.09 -3.65 2.57
C TYR A 83 -11.09 -4.77 2.65
N VAL A 84 -9.87 -4.46 3.10
CA VAL A 84 -8.84 -5.48 3.30
C VAL A 84 -9.32 -6.55 4.30
N ASP A 85 -10.18 -6.16 5.25
CA ASP A 85 -10.82 -7.06 6.21
C ASP A 85 -11.61 -8.21 5.53
N PHE A 86 -12.09 -8.01 4.29
CA PHE A 86 -12.87 -9.00 3.53
C PHE A 86 -11.98 -9.95 2.71
N MET A 87 -10.68 -9.70 2.65
CA MET A 87 -9.74 -10.53 1.89
C MET A 87 -9.63 -11.96 2.43
N GLY A 88 -10.00 -12.18 3.69
CA GLY A 88 -10.12 -13.53 4.25
C GLY A 88 -11.13 -14.42 3.49
N LEU A 89 -12.15 -13.82 2.87
CA LEU A 89 -13.18 -14.53 2.11
C LEU A 89 -12.68 -15.02 0.74
N CYS A 90 -11.64 -14.38 0.18
CA CYS A 90 -11.06 -14.73 -1.12
C CYS A 90 -9.63 -15.28 -1.04
N MET A 91 -9.15 -15.64 0.17
CA MET A 91 -7.76 -16.01 0.39
C MET A 91 -7.31 -17.24 -0.42
N ASP A 92 -8.18 -18.24 -0.64
CA ASP A 92 -7.81 -19.39 -1.49
C ASP A 92 -7.55 -18.97 -2.94
N GLN A 93 -8.37 -18.06 -3.48
CA GLN A 93 -8.17 -17.52 -4.82
C GLN A 93 -6.85 -16.78 -4.92
N LEU A 94 -6.51 -15.96 -3.92
CA LEU A 94 -5.25 -15.21 -3.91
C LEU A 94 -4.03 -16.11 -3.73
N ASN A 95 -4.00 -16.90 -2.65
CA ASN A 95 -2.83 -17.67 -2.24
C ASN A 95 -2.59 -18.89 -3.14
N ASN A 96 -3.62 -19.65 -3.46
CA ASN A 96 -3.44 -20.91 -4.19
C ASN A 96 -3.58 -20.77 -5.69
N GLN A 97 -4.50 -19.92 -6.15
CA GLN A 97 -4.77 -19.79 -7.59
C GLN A 97 -3.92 -18.68 -8.19
N VAL A 98 -4.22 -17.42 -7.86
CA VAL A 98 -3.61 -16.22 -8.45
C VAL A 98 -2.09 -16.22 -8.31
N ALA A 99 -1.56 -16.40 -7.10
CA ALA A 99 -0.13 -16.31 -6.84
C ALA A 99 0.69 -17.40 -7.56
N LYS A 100 0.16 -18.61 -7.67
CA LYS A 100 0.95 -19.80 -8.04
C LYS A 100 0.73 -20.27 -9.46
N ILE A 101 -0.36 -19.87 -10.13
CA ILE A 101 -0.72 -20.40 -11.45
C ILE A 101 0.40 -20.17 -12.48
N ARG A 102 1.02 -18.99 -12.53
CA ARG A 102 2.12 -18.72 -13.46
C ARG A 102 3.29 -19.68 -13.25
N TYR A 103 3.64 -19.97 -12.00
CA TYR A 103 4.70 -20.91 -11.64
C TYR A 103 4.32 -22.35 -11.99
N MET A 104 3.11 -22.80 -11.60
CA MET A 104 2.63 -24.17 -11.86
C MET A 104 2.54 -24.50 -13.36
N PHE A 105 2.27 -23.51 -14.21
CA PHE A 105 2.27 -23.66 -15.67
C PHE A 105 3.65 -23.40 -16.33
N GLY A 106 4.74 -23.37 -15.54
CA GLY A 106 6.10 -23.23 -16.04
C GLY A 106 6.36 -21.92 -16.77
N GLY A 107 5.70 -20.83 -16.34
CA GLY A 107 5.83 -19.50 -16.93
C GLY A 107 5.11 -19.29 -18.25
N LYS A 108 4.37 -20.29 -18.76
CA LYS A 108 3.64 -20.20 -20.04
C LYS A 108 2.37 -19.35 -19.98
N THR A 109 1.84 -19.12 -18.78
CA THR A 109 0.67 -18.27 -18.52
C THR A 109 1.11 -16.93 -17.93
N LYS A 110 0.44 -15.85 -18.31
CA LYS A 110 0.50 -14.54 -17.64
C LYS A 110 -0.72 -14.37 -16.73
N VAL A 111 -0.59 -13.55 -15.69
CA VAL A 111 -1.69 -13.23 -14.77
C VAL A 111 -1.74 -11.71 -14.58
N PRO A 112 -2.13 -10.95 -15.61
CA PRO A 112 -2.25 -9.49 -15.53
C PRO A 112 -3.51 -9.09 -14.74
N LEU A 113 -3.46 -9.27 -13.42
CA LEU A 113 -4.57 -9.04 -12.50
C LEU A 113 -4.12 -8.04 -11.42
N VAL A 114 -4.89 -6.97 -11.25
CA VAL A 114 -4.77 -6.10 -10.07
C VAL A 114 -5.94 -6.42 -9.15
N VAL A 115 -5.64 -6.88 -7.94
CA VAL A 115 -6.60 -6.89 -6.84
C VAL A 115 -6.35 -5.63 -6.03
N ARG A 116 -7.28 -4.68 -6.07
CA ARG A 116 -7.20 -3.46 -5.24
C ARG A 116 -8.14 -3.56 -4.04
N THR A 117 -7.72 -2.97 -2.94
CA THR A 117 -8.52 -2.90 -1.71
C THR A 117 -8.12 -1.71 -0.86
N GLN A 118 -8.86 -1.45 0.22
CA GLN A 118 -8.58 -0.38 1.16
C GLN A 118 -8.55 -0.88 2.59
N GLY A 119 -7.51 -0.51 3.32
CA GLY A 119 -7.29 -0.90 4.71
C GLY A 119 -7.09 0.30 5.65
N GLY A 120 -6.64 -0.05 6.86
CA GLY A 120 -6.26 0.89 7.91
C GLY A 120 -7.41 1.40 8.77
N ALA A 121 -7.08 2.12 9.82
CA ALA A 121 -7.96 2.60 10.88
C ALA A 121 -8.08 4.15 10.87
N GLY A 122 -8.76 4.70 11.88
CA GLY A 122 -8.92 6.14 12.08
C GLY A 122 -10.27 6.71 11.66
N ARG A 123 -11.31 5.84 11.58
CA ARG A 123 -12.70 6.24 11.30
C ARG A 123 -13.68 5.65 12.30
N THR A 124 -13.22 5.09 13.42
CA THR A 124 -14.04 4.47 14.47
C THR A 124 -14.97 3.36 13.95
N LEU A 125 -14.51 2.59 12.96
CA LEU A 125 -15.31 1.54 12.31
C LEU A 125 -15.31 0.22 13.11
N GLY A 126 -14.47 0.14 14.15
CA GLY A 126 -14.33 -1.03 15.01
C GLY A 126 -13.50 -2.15 14.37
N ALA A 127 -13.49 -3.31 15.03
CA ALA A 127 -12.47 -4.34 14.85
C ALA A 127 -12.47 -5.09 13.50
N HIS A 128 -13.61 -5.16 12.79
CA HIS A 128 -13.73 -5.92 11.53
C HIS A 128 -13.67 -5.05 10.27
N HIS A 129 -13.35 -3.75 10.40
CA HIS A 129 -13.33 -2.79 9.30
C HIS A 129 -12.18 -1.79 9.47
N SER A 130 -11.10 -2.20 10.12
CA SER A 130 -9.99 -1.31 10.50
C SER A 130 -8.64 -2.03 10.53
N GLN A 131 -8.53 -3.22 9.93
CA GLN A 131 -7.31 -3.98 9.95
C GLN A 131 -6.29 -3.45 8.92
N SER A 132 -5.02 -3.68 9.22
CA SER A 132 -3.89 -3.58 8.30
C SER A 132 -3.32 -4.99 8.18
N LEU A 133 -3.54 -5.63 7.03
CA LEU A 133 -3.27 -7.06 6.79
C LEU A 133 -2.20 -7.30 5.74
N GLU A 134 -1.44 -6.28 5.35
CA GLU A 134 -0.35 -6.37 4.38
C GLU A 134 0.63 -7.50 4.70
N SER A 135 0.89 -7.75 6.00
CA SER A 135 1.76 -8.83 6.49
C SER A 135 1.32 -10.23 6.05
N TRP A 136 0.01 -10.46 5.85
CA TRP A 136 -0.50 -11.74 5.33
C TRP A 136 -0.04 -11.98 3.90
N PHE A 137 0.07 -10.91 3.11
CA PHE A 137 0.28 -10.99 1.67
C PHE A 137 1.74 -10.90 1.27
N ILE A 138 2.58 -10.19 2.03
CA ILE A 138 4.04 -10.22 1.79
C ILE A 138 4.63 -11.62 1.99
N HIS A 139 3.93 -12.50 2.71
CA HIS A 139 4.32 -13.89 2.91
C HIS A 139 3.98 -14.81 1.72
N ILE A 140 3.26 -14.34 0.69
CA ILE A 140 2.77 -15.18 -0.41
C ILE A 140 3.67 -15.00 -1.65
N PRO A 141 4.52 -15.98 -1.99
CA PRO A 141 5.32 -15.90 -3.20
C PRO A 141 4.44 -15.94 -4.45
N GLY A 142 4.76 -15.08 -5.43
CA GLY A 142 4.09 -15.03 -6.72
C GLY A 142 3.10 -13.88 -6.89
N ILE A 143 2.83 -13.13 -5.82
CA ILE A 143 2.18 -11.81 -5.90
C ILE A 143 3.20 -10.70 -5.62
N LYS A 144 2.87 -9.48 -6.05
CA LYS A 144 3.54 -8.26 -5.59
C LYS A 144 2.58 -7.43 -4.75
N VAL A 145 3.08 -6.74 -3.73
CA VAL A 145 2.27 -5.94 -2.78
C VAL A 145 2.70 -4.48 -2.85
N VAL A 146 1.78 -3.61 -3.25
CA VAL A 146 2.00 -2.17 -3.45
C VAL A 146 1.11 -1.37 -2.50
N MET A 147 1.67 -0.38 -1.82
CA MET A 147 1.00 0.46 -0.83
C MET A 147 1.40 1.93 -0.98
N PRO A 148 0.73 2.71 -1.85
CA PRO A 148 1.10 4.10 -2.11
C PRO A 148 0.69 5.03 -0.98
N SER A 149 1.52 6.04 -0.70
CA SER A 149 1.31 6.96 0.41
C SER A 149 0.80 8.36 -0.01
N VAL A 150 1.10 8.79 -1.24
CA VAL A 150 0.77 10.13 -1.75
C VAL A 150 0.14 10.09 -3.15
N PRO A 151 -0.60 11.13 -3.59
CA PRO A 151 -1.31 11.12 -4.87
C PRO A 151 -0.42 10.83 -6.09
N TYR A 152 0.80 11.37 -6.14
CA TYR A 152 1.78 11.09 -7.19
C TYR A 152 2.08 9.58 -7.30
N ASP A 153 2.38 8.97 -6.15
CA ASP A 153 2.71 7.55 -6.07
C ASP A 153 1.50 6.69 -6.41
N ALA A 154 0.31 7.04 -5.90
CA ALA A 154 -0.93 6.33 -6.15
C ALA A 154 -1.24 6.21 -7.65
N LYS A 155 -1.16 7.33 -8.39
CA LYS A 155 -1.39 7.32 -9.84
C LYS A 155 -0.30 6.54 -10.58
N GLY A 156 0.96 6.86 -10.34
CA GLY A 156 2.08 6.24 -11.05
C GLY A 156 2.18 4.73 -10.82
N LEU A 157 1.98 4.27 -9.58
CA LEU A 157 2.06 2.86 -9.22
C LEU A 157 0.83 2.07 -9.65
N LEU A 158 -0.39 2.64 -9.61
CA LEU A 158 -1.57 1.94 -10.10
C LEU A 158 -1.48 1.71 -11.61
N LYS A 159 -1.01 2.70 -12.38
CA LYS A 159 -0.75 2.54 -13.82
C LYS A 159 0.27 1.43 -14.08
N SER A 160 1.38 1.42 -13.36
CA SER A 160 2.38 0.33 -13.45
C SER A 160 1.80 -1.03 -13.08
N SER A 161 0.94 -1.07 -12.06
CA SER A 161 0.28 -2.30 -11.60
C SER A 161 -0.65 -2.87 -12.66
N ILE A 162 -1.45 -2.02 -13.32
CA ILE A 162 -2.34 -2.43 -14.40
C ILE A 162 -1.56 -2.92 -15.63
N ARG A 163 -0.34 -2.41 -15.85
CA ARG A 163 0.56 -2.80 -16.95
C ARG A 163 1.42 -4.05 -16.64
N GLU A 164 1.40 -4.54 -15.41
CA GLU A 164 2.19 -5.71 -14.99
C GLU A 164 1.54 -7.04 -15.44
N ASP A 165 2.35 -8.01 -15.86
CA ASP A 165 1.87 -9.33 -16.34
C ASP A 165 1.83 -10.39 -15.22
N ASN A 166 2.12 -9.96 -13.99
CA ASN A 166 2.04 -10.69 -12.73
C ASN A 166 0.92 -10.10 -11.86
N PRO A 167 0.39 -10.90 -10.91
CA PRO A 167 -0.67 -10.41 -10.06
C PRO A 167 -0.14 -9.39 -9.05
N ILE A 168 -0.86 -8.28 -8.94
CA ILE A 168 -0.60 -7.21 -7.98
C ILE A 168 -1.72 -7.18 -6.95
N LEU A 169 -1.35 -7.14 -5.67
CA LEU A 169 -2.21 -6.67 -4.61
C LEU A 169 -1.88 -5.19 -4.34
N PHE A 170 -2.85 -4.32 -4.60
CA PHE A 170 -2.73 -2.88 -4.44
C PHE A 170 -3.55 -2.43 -3.22
N ILE A 171 -2.90 -2.19 -2.10
CA ILE A 171 -3.56 -1.87 -0.83
C ILE A 171 -3.50 -0.36 -0.60
N GLU A 172 -4.67 0.25 -0.63
CA GLU A 172 -4.86 1.67 -0.38
C GLU A 172 -5.24 1.93 1.08
N HIS A 173 -5.24 3.18 1.49
CA HIS A 173 -5.59 3.56 2.86
C HIS A 173 -6.79 4.50 2.91
N LYS A 174 -7.80 4.15 3.71
CA LYS A 174 -9.08 4.89 3.77
C LYS A 174 -8.91 6.36 4.12
N MET A 175 -7.96 6.67 5.01
CA MET A 175 -7.67 8.03 5.44
C MET A 175 -6.89 8.86 4.42
N LEU A 176 -6.28 8.24 3.40
CA LEU A 176 -5.51 8.96 2.38
C LEU A 176 -6.37 9.51 1.25
N TYR A 177 -7.60 9.03 1.06
CA TYR A 177 -8.41 9.40 -0.11
C TYR A 177 -8.65 10.90 -0.31
N ASN A 178 -8.68 11.68 0.77
CA ASN A 178 -8.83 13.15 0.70
C ASN A 178 -7.49 13.91 0.79
N THR A 179 -6.37 13.20 1.00
CA THR A 179 -5.03 13.81 0.99
C THR A 179 -4.75 14.39 -0.37
N LYS A 180 -4.32 15.65 -0.40
CA LYS A 180 -3.95 16.36 -1.62
C LYS A 180 -2.45 16.31 -1.84
N GLY A 181 -2.04 16.38 -3.09
CA GLY A 181 -0.64 16.38 -3.49
C GLY A 181 -0.50 16.73 -4.96
N GLU A 182 0.72 17.12 -5.32
CA GLU A 182 1.06 17.47 -6.68
C GLU A 182 1.13 16.23 -7.57
N VAL A 183 0.48 16.30 -8.74
CA VAL A 183 0.48 15.26 -9.77
C VAL A 183 0.73 15.89 -11.14
N PRO A 184 1.62 15.33 -11.99
CA PRO A 184 1.79 15.79 -13.36
C PRO A 184 0.51 15.59 -14.19
N GLU A 185 0.26 16.48 -15.14
CA GLU A 185 -0.84 16.31 -16.11
C GLU A 185 -0.53 15.25 -17.16
N GLY A 186 0.74 15.07 -17.51
CA GLY A 186 1.18 14.11 -18.52
C GLY A 186 1.19 12.65 -18.03
N GLU A 187 1.40 11.73 -18.97
CA GLU A 187 1.56 10.32 -18.67
C GLU A 187 2.88 10.06 -17.92
N TYR A 188 2.80 9.26 -16.86
CA TYR A 188 3.96 8.69 -16.19
C TYR A 188 3.58 7.37 -15.52
N THR A 189 4.61 6.59 -15.18
CA THR A 189 4.52 5.33 -14.44
C THR A 189 5.66 5.32 -13.42
N LEU A 190 5.47 4.62 -12.31
CA LEU A 190 6.52 4.43 -11.31
C LEU A 190 6.93 2.97 -11.22
N PRO A 191 8.23 2.65 -11.14
CA PRO A 191 8.67 1.27 -11.06
C PRO A 191 8.19 0.62 -9.75
N ILE A 192 7.64 -0.59 -9.86
CA ILE A 192 7.26 -1.42 -8.71
C ILE A 192 8.54 -1.97 -8.08
N GLY A 193 8.64 -1.95 -6.75
CA GLY A 193 9.83 -2.39 -6.03
C GLY A 193 10.95 -1.36 -5.96
N VAL A 194 10.62 -0.06 -6.07
CA VAL A 194 11.59 1.04 -5.94
C VAL A 194 11.05 2.04 -4.92
N ALA A 195 11.81 2.24 -3.84
CA ALA A 195 11.48 3.15 -2.77
C ALA A 195 11.72 4.62 -3.16
N ASP A 196 11.29 5.53 -2.28
CA ASP A 196 11.51 6.97 -2.40
C ASP A 196 12.06 7.53 -1.12
N VAL A 197 13.18 8.25 -1.21
CA VAL A 197 13.64 9.08 -0.09
C VAL A 197 12.82 10.37 -0.11
N LYS A 198 11.78 10.40 0.72
CA LYS A 198 10.83 11.52 0.80
C LYS A 198 11.43 12.75 1.47
N ARG A 199 12.42 12.54 2.34
CA ARG A 199 13.19 13.57 3.02
C ARG A 199 14.58 13.03 3.33
N GLU A 200 15.61 13.77 2.96
CA GLU A 200 16.99 13.46 3.35
C GLU A 200 17.22 13.74 4.85
N GLY A 201 18.08 12.95 5.48
CA GLY A 201 18.53 13.17 6.85
C GLY A 201 19.83 12.44 7.17
N GLU A 202 20.33 12.63 8.39
CA GLU A 202 21.66 12.16 8.79
C GLU A 202 21.68 11.41 10.14
N ASP A 203 20.68 11.59 11.00
CA ASP A 203 20.71 11.04 12.36
C ASP A 203 20.00 9.69 12.50
N VAL A 204 18.86 9.51 11.84
CA VAL A 204 18.05 8.29 11.90
C VAL A 204 17.35 8.04 10.56
N THR A 205 17.39 6.81 10.05
CA THR A 205 16.55 6.35 8.96
C THR A 205 15.18 5.94 9.47
N VAL A 206 14.12 6.53 8.95
CA VAL A 206 12.72 6.21 9.25
C VAL A 206 12.05 5.64 8.01
N VAL A 207 11.74 4.35 8.03
CA VAL A 207 10.99 3.67 6.98
C VAL A 207 9.51 3.68 7.34
N ALA A 208 8.69 4.36 6.53
CA ALA A 208 7.26 4.51 6.79
C ALA A 208 6.49 4.41 5.48
N TYR A 209 5.42 3.61 5.46
CA TYR A 209 4.63 3.35 4.26
C TYR A 209 3.16 3.71 4.47
N SER A 210 2.43 3.88 3.36
CA SER A 210 1.00 4.21 3.38
C SER A 210 0.75 5.46 4.23
N ARG A 211 -0.26 5.46 5.11
CA ARG A 211 -0.57 6.60 5.97
C ARG A 211 0.57 6.97 6.91
N MET A 212 1.38 6.00 7.35
CA MET A 212 2.45 6.24 8.32
C MET A 212 3.51 7.20 7.79
N LEU A 213 3.68 7.29 6.46
CA LEU A 213 4.56 8.27 5.84
C LEU A 213 4.19 9.71 6.26
N LEU A 214 2.90 10.04 6.31
CA LEU A 214 2.46 11.41 6.61
C LEU A 214 2.85 11.78 8.05
N PHE A 215 2.70 10.85 8.99
CA PHE A 215 3.11 11.05 10.38
C PHE A 215 4.64 11.13 10.52
N ALA A 216 5.40 10.34 9.76
CA ALA A 216 6.86 10.42 9.73
C ALA A 216 7.35 11.77 9.19
N LEU A 217 6.73 12.29 8.14
CA LEU A 217 7.06 13.61 7.59
C LEU A 217 6.68 14.77 8.53
N GLU A 218 5.59 14.63 9.28
CA GLU A 218 5.22 15.58 10.34
C GLU A 218 6.22 15.55 11.51
N ALA A 219 6.60 14.35 11.95
CA ALA A 219 7.61 14.17 13.00
C ALA A 219 8.96 14.76 12.57
N ALA A 220 9.37 14.56 11.31
CA ALA A 220 10.61 15.10 10.78
C ALA A 220 10.69 16.63 10.85
N LYS A 221 9.58 17.33 10.55
CA LYS A 221 9.50 18.79 10.63
C LYS A 221 9.62 19.33 12.06
N GLU A 222 9.15 18.56 13.05
CA GLU A 222 9.22 18.94 14.46
C GLU A 222 10.62 18.67 15.02
N LEU A 223 11.17 17.48 14.76
CA LEU A 223 12.52 17.08 15.15
C LEU A 223 13.60 18.00 14.58
N GLU A 224 13.43 18.50 13.35
CA GLU A 224 14.36 19.45 12.74
C GLU A 224 14.49 20.75 13.54
N GLN A 225 13.43 21.20 14.22
CA GLN A 225 13.46 22.39 15.08
C GLN A 225 14.28 22.16 16.36
N GLU A 226 14.46 20.89 16.73
CA GLU A 226 15.30 20.45 17.85
C GLU A 226 16.71 20.05 17.40
N GLY A 227 17.03 20.23 16.11
CA GLY A 227 18.33 19.91 15.54
C GLY A 227 18.53 18.42 15.23
N ILE A 228 17.46 17.62 15.19
CA ILE A 228 17.49 16.20 14.83
C ILE A 228 17.01 16.04 13.37
N SER A 229 17.86 15.51 12.51
CA SER A 229 17.65 15.33 11.07
C SER A 229 17.38 13.87 10.72
N ILE A 230 16.10 13.51 10.56
CA ILE A 230 15.70 12.16 10.15
C ILE A 230 15.53 12.00 8.64
N GLU A 231 16.04 10.91 8.10
CA GLU A 231 15.79 10.49 6.72
C GLU A 231 14.47 9.72 6.66
N VAL A 232 13.54 10.11 5.79
CA VAL A 232 12.24 9.44 5.66
C VAL A 232 12.16 8.70 4.33
N ILE A 233 11.98 7.39 4.39
CA ILE A 233 11.88 6.51 3.22
C ILE A 233 10.45 5.95 3.13
N ASP A 234 9.85 6.11 1.97
CA ASP A 234 8.63 5.40 1.58
C ASP A 234 9.00 4.21 0.69
N PRO A 235 8.85 2.95 1.16
CA PRO A 235 9.07 1.77 0.35
C PRO A 235 8.24 1.73 -0.94
N ARG A 236 7.02 2.32 -0.93
CA ARG A 236 5.96 2.22 -1.96
C ARG A 236 5.47 0.81 -2.27
N THR A 237 6.36 -0.17 -2.31
CA THR A 237 6.15 -1.59 -2.55
C THR A 237 6.73 -2.39 -1.38
N LEU A 238 5.93 -3.28 -0.81
CA LEU A 238 6.36 -4.14 0.29
C LEU A 238 6.85 -5.51 -0.19
N LEU A 239 6.42 -5.93 -1.39
CA LEU A 239 6.89 -7.15 -2.04
C LEU A 239 6.94 -6.95 -3.56
N PRO A 240 8.12 -6.99 -4.20
CA PRO A 240 9.45 -7.02 -3.60
C PRO A 240 9.80 -5.69 -2.90
N LEU A 241 10.44 -5.78 -1.74
CA LEU A 241 10.94 -4.62 -1.00
C LEU A 241 12.24 -4.11 -1.63
N ASP A 242 12.38 -2.79 -1.77
CA ASP A 242 13.64 -2.13 -2.11
C ASP A 242 14.54 -2.01 -0.87
N ILE A 243 15.11 -3.14 -0.47
CA ILE A 243 16.00 -3.21 0.70
C ILE A 243 17.30 -2.42 0.48
N ASP A 244 17.77 -2.29 -0.75
CA ASP A 244 19.02 -1.61 -1.07
C ASP A 244 18.94 -0.12 -0.71
N THR A 245 17.85 0.56 -1.08
CA THR A 245 17.62 1.96 -0.70
C THR A 245 17.60 2.14 0.82
N ILE A 246 16.90 1.24 1.53
CA ILE A 246 16.81 1.27 3.01
C ILE A 246 18.18 1.05 3.64
N VAL A 247 18.92 0.02 3.22
CA VAL A 247 20.24 -0.32 3.75
C VAL A 247 21.26 0.78 3.51
N ASN A 248 21.25 1.40 2.33
CA ASN A 248 22.15 2.52 2.04
C ASN A 248 21.89 3.73 2.94
N SER A 249 20.62 3.99 3.26
CA SER A 249 20.25 5.01 4.24
C SER A 249 20.71 4.65 5.66
N VAL A 250 20.49 3.41 6.10
CA VAL A 250 20.94 2.96 7.43
C VAL A 250 22.46 3.04 7.57
N LYS A 251 23.22 2.75 6.51
CA LYS A 251 24.69 2.92 6.52
C LYS A 251 25.12 4.37 6.71
N LYS A 252 24.29 5.33 6.30
CA LYS A 252 24.51 6.77 6.46
C LYS A 252 24.16 7.25 7.87
N THR A 253 23.04 6.78 8.43
CA THR A 253 22.46 7.30 9.68
C THR A 253 22.79 6.46 10.92
N ASN A 254 23.26 5.23 10.72
CA ASN A 254 23.60 4.24 11.75
C ASN A 254 22.43 3.81 12.66
N ARG A 255 21.20 4.25 12.37
CA ARG A 255 20.01 4.03 13.21
C ARG A 255 18.78 3.85 12.33
N ALA A 256 17.88 2.96 12.72
CA ALA A 256 16.69 2.67 11.93
C ALA A 256 15.42 2.56 12.79
N ILE A 257 14.35 3.21 12.33
CA ILE A 257 12.99 3.08 12.84
C ILE A 257 12.08 2.66 11.70
N ILE A 258 11.19 1.70 11.96
CA ILE A 258 10.14 1.30 11.04
C ILE A 258 8.79 1.73 11.63
N VAL A 259 7.97 2.40 10.84
CA VAL A 259 6.64 2.87 11.23
C VAL A 259 5.59 2.14 10.40
N GLU A 260 4.78 1.32 11.07
CA GLU A 260 3.82 0.40 10.47
C GLU A 260 2.46 0.51 11.17
N GLU A 261 1.36 0.56 10.41
CA GLU A 261 0.02 0.59 11.03
C GLU A 261 -0.48 -0.82 11.41
N ASP A 262 0.12 -1.87 10.85
CA ASP A 262 -0.19 -3.25 11.22
C ASP A 262 0.26 -3.60 12.66
N CYS A 263 -0.11 -4.82 13.06
CA CYS A 263 0.21 -5.33 14.38
C CYS A 263 1.73 -5.48 14.54
N LYS A 264 2.25 -5.07 15.69
CA LYS A 264 3.67 -5.28 16.04
C LYS A 264 4.05 -6.75 15.96
N THR A 265 3.19 -7.66 16.41
CA THR A 265 3.47 -9.09 16.37
C THR A 265 3.21 -9.65 14.98
N GLY A 266 4.27 -10.11 14.30
CA GLY A 266 4.17 -10.67 12.95
C GLY A 266 3.92 -9.65 11.84
N GLY A 267 4.05 -8.35 12.14
CA GLY A 267 3.92 -7.25 11.19
C GLY A 267 5.06 -7.16 10.17
N THR A 268 4.83 -6.37 9.14
CA THR A 268 5.72 -6.15 7.98
C THR A 268 7.10 -5.65 8.40
N GLY A 269 7.14 -4.76 9.38
CA GLY A 269 8.33 -4.17 9.97
C GLY A 269 9.20 -5.17 10.70
N ALA A 270 8.69 -6.34 11.10
CA ALA A 270 9.55 -7.42 11.59
C ALA A 270 10.46 -7.95 10.46
N GLU A 271 9.91 -8.14 9.26
CA GLU A 271 10.67 -8.57 8.08
C GLU A 271 11.64 -7.48 7.62
N ILE A 272 11.18 -6.23 7.51
CA ILE A 272 12.06 -5.10 7.15
C ILE A 272 13.21 -4.97 8.16
N GLY A 273 12.91 -5.08 9.46
CA GLY A 273 13.91 -4.99 10.52
C GLY A 273 14.93 -6.12 10.45
N MET A 274 14.49 -7.35 10.16
CA MET A 274 15.41 -8.47 10.00
C MET A 274 16.30 -8.30 8.76
N GLN A 275 15.74 -7.87 7.62
CA GLN A 275 16.54 -7.60 6.42
C GLN A 275 17.56 -6.47 6.64
N ILE A 276 17.22 -5.42 7.40
CA ILE A 276 18.20 -4.39 7.80
C ILE A 276 19.34 -5.02 8.60
N VAL A 277 19.02 -5.85 9.60
CA VAL A 277 20.05 -6.54 10.40
C VAL A 277 20.93 -7.43 9.51
N GLU A 278 20.35 -8.27 8.66
CA GLU A 278 21.11 -9.17 7.79
C GLU A 278 22.07 -8.43 6.84
N ASN A 279 21.72 -7.21 6.41
CA ASN A 279 22.47 -6.48 5.37
C ASN A 279 23.27 -5.28 5.88
N ALA A 280 23.02 -4.82 7.12
CA ALA A 280 23.60 -3.58 7.66
C ALA A 280 23.97 -3.65 9.15
N PHE A 281 24.00 -4.84 9.79
CA PHE A 281 24.27 -4.97 11.23
C PHE A 281 25.50 -4.20 11.72
N ASP A 282 26.63 -4.31 11.01
CA ASP A 282 27.89 -3.66 11.40
C ASP A 282 27.84 -2.12 11.37
N TYR A 283 26.80 -1.54 10.76
CA TYR A 283 26.59 -0.10 10.69
C TYR A 283 25.59 0.40 11.75
N LEU A 284 24.92 -0.49 12.49
CA LEU A 284 23.92 -0.10 13.47
C LEU A 284 24.57 0.27 14.82
N ASP A 285 24.38 1.51 15.24
CA ASP A 285 24.77 2.00 16.57
C ASP A 285 23.72 1.68 17.65
N ALA A 286 22.52 1.27 17.23
CA ALA A 286 21.38 0.98 18.09
C ALA A 286 20.48 -0.08 17.44
N PRO A 287 19.66 -0.83 18.22
CA PRO A 287 18.72 -1.80 17.65
C PRO A 287 17.71 -1.12 16.72
N VAL A 288 17.25 -1.85 15.70
CA VAL A 288 16.13 -1.40 14.86
C VAL A 288 14.86 -1.31 15.70
N VAL A 289 14.23 -0.14 15.75
CA VAL A 289 13.01 0.11 16.53
C VAL A 289 11.78 0.05 15.63
N ARG A 290 10.66 -0.43 16.18
CA ARG A 290 9.38 -0.49 15.46
C ARG A 290 8.31 0.29 16.21
N VAL A 291 7.75 1.29 15.53
CA VAL A 291 6.57 2.05 15.96
C VAL A 291 5.37 1.49 15.20
N ALA A 292 4.74 0.50 15.83
CA ALA A 292 3.67 -0.29 15.23
C ALA A 292 2.29 0.01 15.84
N GLY A 293 1.24 -0.46 15.17
CA GLY A 293 -0.11 -0.57 15.73
C GLY A 293 -0.11 -1.43 17.00
N ALA A 294 -1.02 -1.13 17.93
CA ALA A 294 -1.19 -1.92 19.14
C ALA A 294 -1.71 -3.33 18.80
N ASP A 295 -1.21 -4.35 19.48
CA ASP A 295 -1.63 -5.76 19.30
C ASP A 295 -3.01 -6.01 19.95
N VAL A 296 -4.03 -5.31 19.48
CA VAL A 296 -5.42 -5.40 19.94
C VAL A 296 -6.38 -5.31 18.76
N PRO A 297 -7.58 -5.93 18.86
CA PRO A 297 -8.67 -5.62 17.93
C PRO A 297 -8.98 -4.11 17.97
N MET A 298 -9.11 -3.48 16.80
CA MET A 298 -9.26 -2.02 16.73
C MET A 298 -10.49 -1.54 17.53
N PRO A 299 -10.30 -0.69 18.55
CA PRO A 299 -11.40 -0.18 19.36
C PRO A 299 -12.35 0.73 18.57
N LYS A 300 -13.64 0.72 18.90
CA LYS A 300 -14.61 1.69 18.36
C LYS A 300 -14.53 3.05 19.04
N SER A 301 -14.11 3.09 20.32
CA SER A 301 -14.00 4.35 21.06
C SER A 301 -12.94 5.24 20.41
N PRO A 302 -13.24 6.51 20.04
CA PRO A 302 -12.28 7.39 19.37
C PRO A 302 -10.95 7.51 20.11
N VAL A 303 -11.00 7.71 21.43
CA VAL A 303 -9.80 7.86 22.27
C VAL A 303 -8.95 6.58 22.31
N LEU A 304 -9.59 5.41 22.25
CA LEU A 304 -8.86 4.13 22.26
C LEU A 304 -8.34 3.76 20.85
N GLU A 305 -9.05 4.15 19.79
CA GLU A 305 -8.59 3.99 18.40
C GLU A 305 -7.32 4.82 18.16
N GLU A 306 -7.32 6.08 18.63
CA GLU A 306 -6.16 6.95 18.54
C GLU A 306 -4.92 6.37 19.24
N LEU A 307 -5.09 5.76 20.41
CA LEU A 307 -4.00 5.09 21.13
C LEU A 307 -3.52 3.78 20.46
N ALA A 308 -4.38 3.14 19.67
CA ALA A 308 -4.06 1.88 18.99
C ALA A 308 -3.28 2.08 17.68
N ILE A 309 -3.37 3.26 17.07
CA ILE A 309 -2.67 3.62 15.83
C ILE A 309 -1.31 4.27 16.16
N PRO A 310 -0.25 4.09 15.37
CA PRO A 310 0.96 4.90 15.51
C PRO A 310 0.64 6.40 15.40
N SER A 311 1.30 7.22 16.21
CA SER A 311 1.15 8.67 16.16
C SER A 311 2.49 9.35 15.87
N LYS A 312 2.41 10.60 15.42
CA LYS A 312 3.59 11.48 15.27
C LYS A 312 4.39 11.54 16.57
N GLU A 313 3.73 11.68 17.72
CA GLU A 313 4.37 11.76 19.04
C GLU A 313 5.15 10.49 19.36
N ARG A 314 4.60 9.30 19.07
CA ARG A 314 5.30 8.03 19.28
C ARG A 314 6.53 7.88 18.36
N ILE A 315 6.50 8.46 17.16
CA ILE A 315 7.65 8.51 16.26
C ILE A 315 8.73 9.44 16.82
N ILE A 316 8.35 10.64 17.28
CA ILE A 316 9.27 11.61 17.88
C ILE A 316 9.94 11.02 19.12
N GLU A 317 9.17 10.39 20.00
CA GLU A 317 9.67 9.71 21.20
C GLU A 317 10.69 8.63 20.83
N ALA A 318 10.34 7.73 19.90
CA ALA A 318 11.24 6.68 19.45
C ALA A 318 12.54 7.22 18.81
N VAL A 319 12.47 8.33 18.06
CA VAL A 319 13.67 8.99 17.52
C VAL A 319 14.53 9.54 18.65
N LYS A 320 13.95 10.29 19.59
CA LYS A 320 14.68 10.89 20.71
C LYS A 320 15.37 9.83 21.58
N GLU A 321 14.67 8.74 21.90
CA GLU A 321 15.26 7.61 22.64
C GLU A 321 16.45 6.98 21.91
N LEU A 322 16.43 6.97 20.57
CA LEU A 322 17.48 6.34 19.76
C LEU A 322 18.72 7.22 19.57
N VAL A 323 18.56 8.55 19.60
CA VAL A 323 19.67 9.51 19.47
C VAL A 323 20.32 9.88 20.81
N GLY A 324 19.60 9.79 21.93
CA GLY A 324 20.10 10.04 23.28
C GLY A 324 19.90 11.47 23.75
#